data_AF-A0A6T9CQQ8-F1
#
_entry.id   AF-A0A6T9CQQ8-F1
#
_cell.length_a   1.000
_cell.length_b   1.000
_cell.length_c   1.000
_cell.angle_alpha   90.00
_cell.angle_beta   90.00
_cell.angle_gamma   90.00
#
_symmetry.space_group_name_H-M   'P 1'
#
loop_
_entity.id
_entity.type
_entity.pdbx_description
1 polymer ?
#
loop_
_entity_poly.entity_id
_entity_poly.type
_entity_poly.pdbx_seq_one_letter_code
_entity_poly.pdbx_strand_id
1 'polypeptide(L)'
;LTIVNAALGAGVLAYPYAFMSAGQLVGTLVSIGMGVLSCVALFSIMRAMATAEAESPMPITNFGDLVRFGLGERVAVTIEGLIVIYAFGACISYLILLGDVLTPVVQKMFTTMSKNVVRNLVVCACAVVCWAICLLRRISALKYSAAVAVLAVLFTVFMLIYDAFTDPCKEGDCEDLQQDDHYYCGWRQGQPGISLWPQGFKGFLRSLPLITFALQCHIQTAMVYPEMPERLRKPRGRNLVSIGAVVLVMVLYIPTGLSGYARFGLATQADILKNFNIKDGMADVSRACVAITALCCFPMQHFPARAAMYGALMRRRASQLGASMTTP
;
A
#
# COMPACT_ATOMS: atom_id res chain seq x y z
N LEU A 1 -8.22 -7.19 -10.10
CA LEU A 1 -7.04 -6.33 -10.33
C LEU A 1 -7.20 -4.97 -9.69
N THR A 2 -8.29 -4.20 -9.91
CA THR A 2 -8.45 -2.88 -9.27
C THR A 2 -8.41 -2.91 -7.73
N ILE A 3 -9.05 -3.89 -7.09
CA ILE A 3 -8.96 -4.08 -5.62
C ILE A 3 -7.54 -4.44 -5.19
N VAL A 4 -6.86 -5.28 -5.97
CA VAL A 4 -5.46 -5.66 -5.72
C VAL A 4 -4.55 -4.44 -5.82
N ASN A 5 -4.77 -3.58 -6.81
CA ASN A 5 -4.06 -2.30 -6.97
C ASN A 5 -4.30 -1.32 -5.81
N ALA A 6 -5.40 -1.45 -5.05
CA ALA A 6 -5.61 -0.66 -3.85
C ALA A 6 -4.70 -1.11 -2.69
N ALA A 7 -4.39 -2.40 -2.61
CA ALA A 7 -3.46 -2.98 -1.64
C ALA A 7 -2.00 -2.86 -2.10
N LEU A 8 -1.72 -3.14 -3.38
CA LEU A 8 -0.40 -3.01 -3.99
C LEU A 8 0.02 -1.55 -3.96
N GLY A 9 1.15 -1.27 -3.30
CA GLY A 9 1.62 0.10 -3.08
C GLY A 9 2.89 0.08 -2.25
N ALA A 10 3.10 1.12 -1.43
CA ALA A 10 4.28 1.21 -0.57
C ALA A 10 4.42 0.06 0.44
N GLY A 11 3.30 -0.60 0.77
CA GLY A 11 3.26 -1.67 1.76
C GLY A 11 4.14 -2.88 1.40
N VAL A 12 4.30 -3.22 0.11
CA VAL A 12 5.07 -4.40 -0.31
C VAL A 12 6.54 -4.32 0.10
N LEU A 13 7.13 -3.13 0.02
CA LEU A 13 8.55 -2.93 0.34
C LEU A 13 8.84 -2.92 1.85
N ALA A 14 7.81 -2.73 2.67
CA ALA A 14 7.90 -2.78 4.13
C ALA A 14 7.70 -4.20 4.70
N TYR A 15 7.26 -5.17 3.90
CA TYR A 15 7.08 -6.56 4.33
C TYR A 15 8.36 -7.21 4.87
N PRO A 16 9.53 -7.09 4.20
CA PRO A 16 10.79 -7.60 4.72
C PRO A 16 11.09 -7.08 6.13
N TYR A 17 10.89 -5.78 6.34
CA TYR A 17 11.11 -5.13 7.64
C TYR A 17 10.14 -5.62 8.72
N ALA A 18 8.89 -5.86 8.35
CA ALA A 18 7.89 -6.45 9.25
C ALA A 18 8.29 -7.87 9.66
N PHE A 19 8.83 -8.66 8.73
CA PHE A 19 9.31 -10.03 8.99
C PHE A 19 10.59 -10.04 9.81
N MET A 20 11.50 -9.08 9.61
CA MET A 20 12.67 -8.87 10.46
C MET A 20 12.25 -8.56 11.91
N SER A 21 11.20 -7.74 12.10
CA SER A 21 10.73 -7.34 13.44
C SER A 21 9.95 -8.46 14.15
N ALA A 22 9.10 -9.19 13.41
CA ALA A 22 8.23 -10.24 13.96
C ALA A 22 8.88 -11.63 13.99
N GLY A 23 9.93 -11.85 13.21
CA GLY A 23 10.42 -13.19 12.86
C GLY A 23 9.62 -13.80 11.70
N GLN A 24 10.22 -14.73 10.96
CA GLN A 24 9.60 -15.29 9.74
C GLN A 24 8.32 -16.08 10.01
N LEU A 25 8.32 -16.95 11.02
CA LEU A 25 7.16 -17.80 11.32
C LEU A 25 5.99 -16.95 11.81
N VAL A 26 6.23 -16.11 12.82
CA VAL A 26 5.19 -15.24 13.39
C VAL A 26 4.73 -14.20 12.38
N GLY A 27 5.65 -13.59 11.60
CA GLY A 27 5.32 -12.68 10.52
C GLY A 27 4.41 -13.31 9.45
N THR A 28 4.67 -14.57 9.09
CA THR A 28 3.82 -15.35 8.16
C THR A 28 2.45 -15.62 8.76
N LEU A 29 2.37 -16.08 10.00
CA LEU A 29 1.10 -16.35 10.70
C LEU A 29 0.25 -15.07 10.85
N VAL A 30 0.88 -13.96 11.22
CA VAL A 30 0.22 -12.64 11.31
C VAL A 30 -0.27 -12.21 9.94
N SER A 31 0.53 -12.38 8.89
CA SER A 31 0.11 -12.06 7.52
C SER A 31 -1.09 -12.89 7.10
N ILE A 32 -1.11 -14.19 7.38
CA ILE A 32 -2.26 -15.08 7.11
C ILE A 32 -3.49 -14.61 7.89
N GLY A 33 -3.36 -14.36 9.19
CA GLY A 33 -4.45 -13.87 10.03
C GLY A 33 -5.03 -12.55 9.55
N MET A 34 -4.17 -11.59 9.20
CA MET A 34 -4.58 -10.31 8.63
C MET A 34 -5.19 -10.46 7.22
N GLY A 35 -4.72 -11.42 6.43
CA GLY A 35 -5.31 -11.78 5.15
C GLY A 35 -6.74 -12.33 5.30
N VAL A 36 -6.96 -13.23 6.26
CA VAL A 36 -8.31 -13.74 6.59
C VAL A 36 -9.22 -12.60 7.03
N LEU A 37 -8.75 -11.73 7.94
CA LEU A 37 -9.52 -10.56 8.39
C LEU A 37 -9.86 -9.62 7.23
N SER A 38 -8.92 -9.37 6.33
CA SER A 38 -9.14 -8.55 5.13
C SER A 38 -10.17 -9.20 4.20
N CYS A 39 -10.14 -10.53 4.05
CA CYS A 39 -11.12 -11.27 3.26
C CYS A 39 -12.53 -11.16 3.87
N VAL A 40 -12.66 -11.33 5.18
CA VAL A 40 -13.92 -11.12 5.92
C VAL A 40 -14.42 -9.69 5.72
N ALA A 41 -13.55 -8.68 5.84
CA ALA A 41 -13.92 -7.28 5.62
C ALA A 41 -14.44 -7.07 4.18
N LEU A 42 -13.77 -7.61 3.17
CA LEU A 42 -14.23 -7.53 1.78
C LEU A 42 -15.60 -8.20 1.59
N PHE A 43 -15.81 -9.40 2.15
CA PHE A 43 -17.11 -10.07 2.08
C PHE A 43 -18.22 -9.23 2.72
N SER A 44 -17.98 -8.72 3.93
CA SER A 44 -18.95 -7.93 4.67
C SER A 44 -19.33 -6.67 3.90
N ILE A 45 -18.35 -5.93 3.36
CA ILE A 45 -18.59 -4.72 2.58
C ILE A 45 -19.32 -5.04 1.27
N MET A 46 -18.89 -6.06 0.53
CA MET A 46 -19.50 -6.46 -0.73
C MET A 46 -20.95 -6.95 -0.55
N ARG A 47 -21.27 -7.54 0.61
CA ARG A 47 -22.64 -7.91 0.98
C ARG A 47 -23.46 -6.68 1.34
N ALA A 48 -22.93 -5.82 2.20
CA ALA A 48 -23.59 -4.59 2.63
C ALA A 48 -23.87 -3.64 1.45
N MET A 49 -22.96 -3.55 0.48
CA MET A 49 -23.16 -2.78 -0.76
C MET A 49 -24.30 -3.33 -1.62
N ALA A 50 -24.49 -4.66 -1.66
CA ALA A 50 -25.58 -5.25 -2.45
C ALA A 50 -26.94 -5.12 -1.78
N THR A 51 -27.01 -5.18 -0.44
CA THR A 51 -28.25 -4.90 0.29
C THR A 51 -28.62 -3.43 0.16
N ALA A 52 -27.63 -2.54 0.32
CA ALA A 52 -27.74 -1.12 0.05
C ALA A 52 -28.24 -0.82 -1.36
N GLU A 53 -27.71 -1.50 -2.39
CA GLU A 53 -28.15 -1.32 -3.78
C GLU A 53 -29.62 -1.72 -4.00
N ALA A 54 -30.14 -2.69 -3.24
CA ALA A 54 -31.53 -3.16 -3.36
C ALA A 54 -32.53 -2.31 -2.56
N GLU A 55 -32.12 -1.76 -1.42
CA GLU A 55 -33.01 -1.11 -0.44
C GLU A 55 -32.90 0.42 -0.43
N SER A 56 -31.75 0.98 -0.83
CA SER A 56 -31.51 2.42 -0.70
C SER A 56 -32.24 3.21 -1.79
N PRO A 57 -32.96 4.29 -1.41
CA PRO A 57 -33.55 5.21 -2.38
C PRO A 57 -32.51 6.07 -3.11
N MET A 58 -31.28 6.16 -2.59
CA MET A 58 -30.17 6.91 -3.21
C MET A 58 -29.00 6.00 -3.58
N PRO A 59 -28.29 6.29 -4.68
CA PRO A 59 -27.14 5.50 -5.09
C PRO A 59 -25.99 5.62 -4.08
N ILE A 60 -25.57 4.50 -3.50
CA ILE A 60 -24.44 4.43 -2.57
C ILE A 60 -23.16 4.24 -3.39
N THR A 61 -22.25 5.21 -3.30
CA THR A 61 -21.07 5.29 -4.19
C THR A 61 -19.73 5.16 -3.46
N ASN A 62 -19.74 5.29 -2.14
CA ASN A 62 -18.52 5.27 -1.33
C ASN A 62 -18.77 4.62 0.04
N PHE A 63 -17.69 4.35 0.75
CA PHE A 63 -17.74 3.70 2.06
C PHE A 63 -18.44 4.55 3.14
N GLY A 64 -18.32 5.88 3.07
CA GLY A 64 -18.99 6.78 4.01
C GLY A 64 -20.51 6.69 3.91
N ASP A 65 -21.04 6.69 2.68
CA ASP A 65 -22.48 6.55 2.39
C ASP A 65 -23.01 5.19 2.87
N LEU A 66 -22.23 4.12 2.67
CA LEU A 66 -22.58 2.77 3.13
C LEU A 66 -22.72 2.72 4.66
N VAL A 67 -21.74 3.29 5.38
CA VAL A 67 -21.79 3.38 6.85
C VAL A 67 -22.96 4.24 7.31
N ARG A 68 -23.28 5.31 6.56
CA ARG A 68 -24.41 6.19 6.85
C ARG A 68 -25.74 5.47 6.77
N PHE A 69 -25.92 4.68 5.72
CA PHE A 69 -27.10 3.86 5.51
C PHE A 69 -27.25 2.77 6.59
N GLY A 70 -26.17 2.05 6.90
CA GLY A 70 -26.23 0.91 7.82
C GLY A 70 -26.14 1.23 9.32
N LEU A 71 -25.34 2.24 9.70
CA LEU A 71 -24.98 2.55 11.10
C LEU A 71 -25.36 3.99 11.51
N GLY A 72 -25.92 4.77 10.59
CA GLY A 72 -26.38 6.13 10.84
C GLY A 72 -25.32 7.23 10.70
N GLU A 73 -25.80 8.47 10.77
CA GLU A 73 -25.03 9.68 10.45
C GLU A 73 -23.79 9.88 11.34
N ARG A 74 -23.94 9.69 12.66
CA ARG A 74 -22.86 9.97 13.63
C ARG A 74 -21.65 9.06 13.42
N VAL A 75 -21.89 7.79 13.11
CA VAL A 75 -20.82 6.82 12.85
C VAL A 75 -20.15 7.15 11.52
N ALA A 76 -20.94 7.49 10.49
CA ALA A 76 -20.41 7.86 9.19
C ALA A 76 -19.46 9.07 9.24
N VAL A 77 -19.83 10.15 9.95
CA VAL A 77 -18.97 11.34 10.10
C VAL A 77 -17.66 10.99 10.79
N THR A 78 -17.70 10.17 11.84
CA THR A 78 -16.48 9.72 12.55
C THR A 78 -15.58 8.91 11.62
N ILE A 79 -16.14 7.95 10.89
CA ILE A 79 -15.40 7.10 9.95
C ILE A 79 -14.83 7.91 8.78
N GLU A 80 -15.60 8.86 8.22
CA GLU A 80 -15.12 9.78 7.19
C GLU A 80 -13.91 10.59 7.66
N GLY A 81 -13.94 11.09 8.91
CA GLY A 81 -12.79 11.76 9.51
C GLY A 81 -11.55 10.87 9.60
N LEU A 82 -11.72 9.62 10.03
CA LEU A 82 -10.63 8.63 10.08
C LEU A 82 -10.08 8.29 8.69
N ILE A 83 -10.96 8.18 7.68
CA ILE A 83 -10.56 7.94 6.29
C ILE A 83 -9.71 9.08 5.76
N VAL A 84 -10.07 10.34 6.07
CA VAL A 84 -9.28 11.51 5.65
C VAL A 84 -7.89 11.50 6.29
N ILE A 85 -7.80 11.25 7.60
CA ILE A 85 -6.50 11.17 8.31
C ILE A 85 -5.65 10.04 7.74
N TYR A 86 -6.24 8.86 7.55
CA TYR A 86 -5.58 7.70 6.97
C TYR A 86 -5.04 8.00 5.56
N ALA A 87 -5.90 8.53 4.69
CA ALA A 87 -5.55 8.82 3.31
C ALA A 87 -4.46 9.89 3.20
N PHE A 88 -4.49 10.91 4.07
CA PHE A 88 -3.42 11.90 4.17
C PHE A 88 -2.08 11.25 4.51
N GLY A 89 -2.05 10.39 5.53
CA GLY A 89 -0.86 9.61 5.89
C GLY A 89 -0.37 8.71 4.76
N ALA A 90 -1.29 8.01 4.08
CA ALA A 90 -0.95 7.17 2.94
C ALA A 90 -0.34 7.98 1.79
N CYS A 91 -0.88 9.16 1.48
CA CYS A 91 -0.33 10.06 0.46
C CYS A 91 1.09 10.53 0.81
N ILE A 92 1.35 10.89 2.08
CA ILE A 92 2.69 11.25 2.54
C ILE A 92 3.65 10.07 2.37
N SER A 93 3.25 8.86 2.79
CA SER A 93 4.06 7.65 2.64
C SER A 93 4.44 7.37 1.18
N TYR A 94 3.52 7.60 0.24
CA TYR A 94 3.82 7.47 -1.19
C TYR A 94 4.82 8.53 -1.69
N LEU A 95 4.74 9.77 -1.23
CA LEU A 95 5.72 10.81 -1.61
C LEU A 95 7.12 10.50 -1.05
N ILE A 96 7.19 10.01 0.19
CA ILE A 96 8.44 9.55 0.80
C ILE A 96 9.01 8.38 -0.01
N LEU A 97 8.18 7.38 -0.31
CA LEU A 97 8.58 6.26 -1.14
C LEU A 97 9.12 6.73 -2.50
N LEU A 98 8.38 7.58 -3.22
CA LEU A 98 8.82 8.09 -4.52
C LEU A 98 10.17 8.79 -4.43
N GLY A 99 10.38 9.60 -3.40
CA GLY A 99 11.69 10.18 -3.12
C GLY A 99 12.77 9.12 -2.90
N ASP A 100 12.47 8.09 -2.12
CA ASP A 100 13.42 7.05 -1.77
C ASP A 100 13.83 6.16 -2.95
N VAL A 101 12.89 5.78 -3.84
CA VAL A 101 13.21 4.97 -5.03
C VAL A 101 13.76 5.77 -6.20
N LEU A 102 13.33 7.02 -6.42
CA LEU A 102 13.75 7.80 -7.58
C LEU A 102 15.03 8.62 -7.35
N THR A 103 15.32 9.05 -6.12
CA THR A 103 16.54 9.82 -5.82
C THR A 103 17.81 9.10 -6.27
N PRO A 104 18.03 7.80 -5.97
CA PRO A 104 19.23 7.10 -6.40
C PRO A 104 19.40 7.05 -7.93
N VAL A 105 18.29 6.85 -8.66
CA VAL A 105 18.26 6.81 -10.13
C VAL A 105 18.61 8.18 -10.72
N VAL A 106 18.02 9.26 -10.19
CA VAL A 106 18.29 10.63 -10.67
C VAL A 106 19.69 11.10 -10.27
N GLN A 107 20.20 10.69 -9.10
CA GLN A 107 21.54 11.03 -8.63
C GLN A 107 22.64 10.52 -9.57
N LYS A 108 22.41 9.40 -10.27
CA LYS A 108 23.33 8.91 -11.32
C LYS A 108 23.44 9.87 -12.50
N MET A 109 22.36 10.58 -12.84
CA MET A 109 22.33 11.53 -13.95
C MET A 109 22.90 12.89 -13.55
N PHE A 110 22.72 13.29 -12.29
CA PHE A 110 23.13 14.60 -11.77
C PHE A 110 24.16 14.46 -10.63
N THR A 111 25.37 14.02 -10.98
CA THR A 111 26.44 13.72 -10.01
C THR A 111 26.96 14.95 -9.25
N THR A 112 26.79 16.16 -9.81
CA THR A 112 27.30 17.41 -9.23
C THR A 112 26.44 17.96 -8.08
N MET A 113 25.17 17.53 -7.98
CA MET A 113 24.25 18.07 -6.98
C MET A 113 24.27 17.23 -5.68
N SER A 114 24.14 17.90 -4.53
CA SER A 114 24.02 17.24 -3.23
C SER A 114 22.78 16.33 -3.19
N LYS A 115 22.93 15.13 -2.61
CA LYS A 115 21.86 14.11 -2.47
C LYS A 115 20.57 14.68 -1.89
N ASN A 116 20.67 15.59 -0.91
CA ASN A 116 19.50 16.22 -0.28
C ASN A 116 18.75 17.14 -1.25
N VAL A 117 19.47 17.88 -2.10
CA VAL A 117 18.86 18.77 -3.09
C VAL A 117 18.16 17.96 -4.17
N VAL A 118 18.82 16.91 -4.69
CA VAL A 118 18.21 16.00 -5.67
C VAL A 118 16.95 15.37 -5.09
N ARG A 119 17.01 14.86 -3.85
CA ARG A 119 15.84 14.28 -3.17
C ARG A 119 14.67 15.26 -3.07
N ASN A 120 14.92 16.49 -2.65
CA ASN A 120 13.87 17.50 -2.53
C ASN A 120 13.25 17.84 -3.89
N LEU A 121 14.08 18.00 -4.93
CA LEU A 121 13.60 18.26 -6.30
C LEU A 121 12.75 17.11 -6.83
N VAL A 122 13.19 15.86 -6.62
CA VAL A 122 12.45 14.65 -7.03
C VAL A 122 11.11 14.57 -6.32
N VAL A 123 11.07 14.75 -5.00
CA VAL A 123 9.82 14.73 -4.23
C VAL A 123 8.87 15.84 -4.70
N CYS A 124 9.37 17.06 -4.92
CA CYS A 124 8.55 18.16 -5.44
C CYS A 124 8.01 17.86 -6.85
N ALA A 125 8.83 17.32 -7.76
CA ALA A 125 8.41 16.94 -9.10
C ALA A 125 7.33 15.84 -9.05
N CYS A 126 7.53 14.80 -8.24
CA CYS A 126 6.56 13.75 -8.01
C CYS A 126 5.26 14.29 -7.41
N ALA A 127 5.31 15.24 -6.48
CA ALA A 127 4.12 15.85 -5.89
C ALA A 127 3.28 16.59 -6.96
N VAL A 128 3.92 17.30 -7.90
CA VAL A 128 3.23 17.96 -9.03
C VAL A 128 2.57 16.92 -9.94
N VAL A 129 3.27 15.82 -10.24
CA VAL A 129 2.72 14.71 -11.05
C VAL A 129 1.54 14.05 -10.33
N CYS A 130 1.68 13.70 -9.05
CA CYS A 130 0.60 13.13 -8.23
C CYS A 130 -0.62 14.06 -8.19
N TRP A 131 -0.39 15.37 -7.99
CA TRP A 131 -1.44 16.38 -8.03
C TRP A 131 -2.18 16.38 -9.37
N ALA A 132 -1.45 16.39 -10.49
CA ALA A 132 -2.04 16.36 -11.83
C ALA A 132 -2.89 15.09 -12.06
N ILE A 133 -2.41 13.92 -11.62
CA ILE A 133 -3.15 12.66 -11.76
C ILE A 133 -4.40 12.67 -10.86
N CYS A 134 -4.34 13.26 -9.66
CA CYS A 134 -5.50 13.39 -8.76
C CYS A 134 -6.64 14.28 -9.31
N LEU A 135 -6.36 15.13 -10.30
CA LEU A 135 -7.38 15.94 -11.00
C LEU A 135 -8.24 15.11 -11.96
N LEU A 136 -7.84 13.88 -12.29
CA LEU A 136 -8.65 12.99 -13.13
C LEU A 136 -10.01 12.72 -12.46
N ARG A 137 -11.09 12.97 -13.21
CA ARG A 137 -12.47 12.84 -12.71
C ARG A 137 -12.96 11.39 -12.59
N ARG A 138 -12.36 10.44 -13.31
CA ARG A 138 -12.87 9.06 -13.40
C ARG A 138 -11.81 8.02 -13.03
N ILE A 139 -12.16 7.14 -12.09
CA ILE A 139 -11.36 5.98 -11.64
C ILE A 139 -11.21 4.95 -12.77
N SER A 140 -12.12 4.96 -13.76
CA SER A 140 -12.09 4.05 -14.91
C SER A 140 -10.80 4.11 -15.74
N ALA A 141 -10.11 5.26 -15.78
CA ALA A 141 -8.82 5.41 -16.46
C ALA A 141 -7.70 4.58 -15.79
N LEU A 142 -7.85 4.27 -14.50
CA LEU A 142 -6.90 3.50 -13.68
C LEU A 142 -7.04 1.98 -13.85
N LYS A 143 -8.01 1.49 -14.63
CA LYS A 143 -8.16 0.04 -14.88
C LYS A 143 -6.95 -0.55 -15.60
N TYR A 144 -6.36 0.22 -16.52
CA TYR A 144 -5.15 -0.20 -17.25
C TYR A 144 -3.89 -0.13 -16.38
N SER A 145 -3.79 0.86 -15.49
CA SER A 145 -2.64 0.97 -14.58
C SER A 145 -2.63 -0.13 -13.51
N ALA A 146 -3.78 -0.69 -13.14
CA ALA A 146 -3.84 -1.81 -12.21
C ALA A 146 -3.11 -3.07 -12.71
N ALA A 147 -3.10 -3.34 -14.01
CA ALA A 147 -2.34 -4.45 -14.57
C ALA A 147 -0.83 -4.17 -14.56
N VAL A 148 -0.44 -2.95 -14.92
CA VAL A 148 0.96 -2.49 -14.90
C VAL A 148 1.53 -2.55 -13.49
N ALA A 149 0.78 -2.09 -12.49
CA ALA A 149 1.17 -2.17 -11.08
C ALA A 149 1.39 -3.61 -10.60
N VAL A 150 0.51 -4.54 -10.97
CA VAL A 150 0.68 -5.96 -10.62
C VAL A 150 1.93 -6.54 -11.27
N LEU A 151 2.19 -6.24 -12.55
CA LEU A 151 3.39 -6.70 -13.25
C LEU A 151 4.67 -6.09 -12.66
N ALA A 152 4.65 -4.81 -12.30
CA ALA A 152 5.75 -4.11 -11.64
C ALA A 152 6.08 -4.72 -10.28
N VAL A 153 5.06 -5.04 -9.47
CA VAL A 153 5.26 -5.73 -8.19
C VAL A 153 5.76 -7.15 -8.42
N LEU A 154 5.21 -7.91 -9.38
CA LEU A 154 5.70 -9.24 -9.72
C LEU A 154 7.19 -9.24 -10.08
N PHE A 155 7.64 -8.27 -10.87
CA PHE A 155 9.07 -8.09 -11.17
C PHE A 155 9.89 -7.84 -9.90
N THR A 156 9.41 -6.97 -9.01
CA THR A 156 10.06 -6.67 -7.73
C THR A 156 10.18 -7.92 -6.86
N VAL A 157 9.11 -8.71 -6.76
CA VAL A 157 9.10 -9.98 -6.01
C VAL A 157 10.08 -10.97 -6.64
N PHE A 158 10.08 -11.11 -7.96
CA PHE A 158 11.00 -11.99 -8.68
C PHE A 158 12.46 -11.62 -8.41
N MET A 159 12.81 -10.33 -8.50
CA MET A 159 14.16 -9.84 -8.22
C MET A 159 14.60 -10.15 -6.79
N LEU A 160 13.75 -9.89 -5.79
CA LEU A 160 14.05 -10.23 -4.38
C LEU A 160 14.26 -11.73 -4.15
N ILE A 161 13.44 -12.57 -4.80
CA ILE A 161 13.58 -14.02 -4.72
C ILE A 161 14.89 -14.45 -5.39
N TYR A 162 15.17 -13.94 -6.60
CA TYR A 162 16.39 -14.22 -7.34
C TYR A 162 17.63 -13.88 -6.51
N ASP A 163 17.71 -12.65 -5.99
CA ASP A 163 18.86 -12.19 -5.20
C ASP A 163 19.00 -12.95 -3.87
N ALA A 164 17.89 -13.43 -3.29
CA ALA A 164 17.93 -14.28 -2.11
C ALA A 164 18.53 -15.67 -2.40
N PHE A 165 18.42 -16.16 -3.64
CA PHE A 165 18.94 -17.48 -4.05
C PHE A 165 20.34 -17.42 -4.68
N THR A 166 20.68 -16.39 -5.45
CA THR A 166 21.96 -16.29 -6.16
C THR A 166 23.07 -15.76 -5.28
N ASP A 167 22.76 -14.73 -4.48
CA ASP A 167 23.69 -14.12 -3.53
C ASP A 167 23.16 -14.24 -2.10
N PRO A 168 22.94 -15.48 -1.61
CA PRO A 168 22.63 -15.66 -0.20
C PRO A 168 23.84 -15.13 0.57
N CYS A 169 23.63 -14.19 1.47
CA CYS A 169 24.73 -13.59 2.19
C CYS A 169 25.45 -14.68 3.00
N LYS A 170 26.72 -14.94 2.66
CA LYS A 170 27.49 -15.98 3.34
C LYS A 170 28.16 -15.41 4.60
N GLU A 171 28.36 -16.29 5.57
CA GLU A 171 29.13 -15.99 6.77
C GLU A 171 30.57 -15.62 6.36
N GLY A 172 30.94 -14.33 6.51
CA GLY A 172 32.26 -13.81 6.14
C GLY A 172 32.29 -12.78 5.00
N ASP A 173 31.23 -12.66 4.19
CA ASP A 173 31.15 -11.62 3.12
C ASP A 173 30.77 -10.23 3.65
N CYS A 174 30.58 -10.11 4.97
CA CYS A 174 30.10 -8.93 5.68
C CYS A 174 31.21 -8.25 6.48
N GLU A 175 32.32 -7.90 5.84
CA GLU A 175 33.10 -6.78 6.35
C GLU A 175 32.28 -5.51 6.19
N ASP A 176 32.31 -4.64 7.22
CA ASP A 176 31.65 -3.34 7.23
C ASP A 176 32.22 -2.48 6.08
N LEU A 177 31.72 -2.69 4.86
CA LEU A 177 32.15 -1.93 3.70
C LEU A 177 31.72 -0.48 3.89
N GLN A 178 32.74 0.35 3.82
CA GLN A 178 32.75 1.78 4.04
C GLN A 178 31.57 2.46 3.31
N GLN A 179 31.08 3.53 3.95
CA GLN A 179 29.86 4.32 3.72
C GLN A 179 29.58 4.82 2.29
N ASP A 180 30.44 4.52 1.31
CA ASP A 180 30.39 5.02 -0.07
C ASP A 180 29.98 3.98 -1.13
N ASP A 181 30.02 2.67 -0.85
CA ASP A 181 29.52 1.63 -1.75
C ASP A 181 28.51 0.71 -1.03
N HIS A 182 27.24 1.14 -1.02
CA HIS A 182 26.13 0.57 -0.27
C HIS A 182 25.83 -0.92 -0.58
N TYR A 183 26.37 -1.82 0.22
CA TYR A 183 25.85 -3.19 0.38
C TYR A 183 25.58 -3.45 1.87
N TYR A 184 24.33 -3.27 2.30
CA TYR A 184 23.95 -3.53 3.68
C TYR A 184 23.68 -5.01 3.88
N CYS A 185 24.69 -5.81 4.21
CA CYS A 185 24.44 -7.15 4.69
C CYS A 185 24.32 -7.18 6.22
N GLY A 186 23.20 -7.73 6.71
CA GLY A 186 22.91 -7.82 8.14
C GLY A 186 23.24 -9.18 8.75
N TRP A 187 24.09 -9.96 8.10
CA TRP A 187 24.53 -11.27 8.56
C TRP A 187 25.90 -11.14 9.21
N ARG A 188 25.93 -10.94 10.53
CA ARG A 188 27.20 -10.87 11.30
C ARG A 188 27.54 -12.23 11.91
N GLN A 189 28.83 -12.53 11.96
CA GLN A 189 29.35 -13.71 12.65
C GLN A 189 28.88 -13.71 14.13
N GLY A 190 28.23 -14.81 14.56
CA GLY A 190 27.68 -14.93 15.91
C GLY A 190 26.29 -14.34 16.14
N GLN A 191 25.61 -13.79 15.13
CA GLN A 191 24.18 -13.47 15.23
C GLN A 191 23.32 -14.73 15.10
N PRO A 192 22.18 -14.82 15.81
CA PRO A 192 21.21 -15.86 15.54
C PRO A 192 20.84 -15.76 14.06
N GLY A 193 20.71 -16.90 13.39
CA GLY A 193 20.30 -17.01 12.00
C GLY A 193 18.94 -16.36 11.74
N ILE A 194 18.25 -16.77 10.67
CA ILE A 194 16.89 -16.28 10.39
C ILE A 194 16.00 -16.47 11.64
N SER A 195 15.64 -15.36 12.29
CA SER A 195 14.80 -15.45 13.48
C SER A 195 13.39 -15.89 13.08
N LEU A 196 12.94 -17.00 13.64
CA LEU A 196 11.56 -17.48 13.49
C LEU A 196 10.60 -16.74 14.43
N TRP A 197 11.12 -16.26 15.56
CA TRP A 197 10.38 -15.60 16.63
C TRP A 197 10.62 -14.09 16.65
N PRO A 198 9.70 -13.30 17.23
CA PRO A 198 9.86 -11.86 17.33
C PRO A 198 11.00 -11.51 18.29
N GLN A 199 11.66 -10.39 18.03
CA GLN A 199 12.71 -9.78 18.88
C GLN A 199 12.12 -9.17 20.18
N GLY A 200 11.14 -9.87 20.77
CA GLY A 200 10.29 -9.40 21.87
C GLY A 200 8.96 -8.80 21.41
N PHE A 201 8.10 -8.48 22.38
CA PHE A 201 6.74 -7.97 22.14
C PHE A 201 6.72 -6.66 21.33
N LYS A 202 7.75 -5.82 21.47
CA LYS A 202 7.90 -4.58 20.69
C LYS A 202 8.04 -4.86 19.19
N GLY A 203 8.80 -5.89 18.80
CA GLY A 203 8.99 -6.28 17.40
C GLY A 203 7.69 -6.77 16.77
N PHE A 204 6.94 -7.59 17.50
CA PHE A 204 5.60 -8.02 17.11
C PHE A 204 4.62 -6.84 16.96
N LEU A 205 4.56 -5.93 17.94
CA LEU A 205 3.68 -4.76 17.84
C LEU A 205 4.06 -3.83 16.69
N ARG A 206 5.33 -3.78 16.30
CA ARG A 206 5.81 -2.99 15.16
C ARG A 206 5.40 -3.58 13.81
N SER A 207 5.34 -4.91 13.69
CA SER A 207 4.97 -5.55 12.42
C SER A 207 3.48 -5.45 12.11
N LEU A 208 2.62 -5.43 13.15
CA LEU A 208 1.16 -5.34 12.98
C LEU A 208 0.73 -4.17 12.08
N PRO A 209 1.05 -2.89 12.38
CA PRO A 209 0.62 -1.76 11.56
C PRO A 209 1.20 -1.79 10.14
N LEU A 210 2.38 -2.38 9.94
CA LEU A 210 3.00 -2.49 8.61
C LEU A 210 2.23 -3.49 7.73
N ILE A 211 1.93 -4.67 8.29
CA ILE A 211 1.18 -5.73 7.60
C ILE A 211 -0.27 -5.28 7.37
N THR A 212 -0.91 -4.67 8.37
CA THR A 212 -2.30 -4.19 8.23
C THR A 212 -2.41 -3.09 7.18
N PHE A 213 -1.49 -2.12 7.18
CA PHE A 213 -1.45 -1.04 6.19
C PHE A 213 -1.28 -1.59 4.78
N ALA A 214 -0.41 -2.58 4.60
CA ALA A 214 -0.13 -3.13 3.29
C ALA A 214 -1.29 -3.97 2.72
N LEU A 215 -2.03 -4.70 3.57
CA LEU A 215 -3.21 -5.48 3.15
C LEU A 215 -4.49 -4.64 2.99
N GLN A 216 -4.40 -3.33 3.23
CA GLN A 216 -5.55 -2.44 3.18
C GLN A 216 -6.11 -2.30 1.75
N CYS A 217 -7.32 -2.80 1.54
CA CYS A 217 -8.08 -2.58 0.29
C CYS A 217 -9.59 -2.40 0.52
N HIS A 218 -10.05 -2.53 1.76
CA HIS A 218 -11.47 -2.66 2.08
C HIS A 218 -12.25 -1.35 1.88
N ILE A 219 -11.63 -0.19 2.14
CA ILE A 219 -12.25 1.13 1.94
C ILE A 219 -12.53 1.36 0.44
N GLN A 220 -11.57 1.02 -0.41
CA GLN A 220 -11.67 1.20 -1.86
C GLN A 220 -12.70 0.25 -2.49
N THR A 221 -12.95 -0.92 -1.87
CA THR A 221 -13.93 -1.90 -2.36
C THR A 221 -15.33 -1.31 -2.50
N ALA A 222 -15.77 -0.45 -1.58
CA ALA A 222 -17.07 0.23 -1.69
C ALA A 222 -17.17 1.15 -2.92
N MET A 223 -16.06 1.73 -3.35
CA MET A 223 -16.00 2.57 -4.57
C MET A 223 -15.89 1.73 -5.84
N VAL A 224 -15.22 0.57 -5.76
CA VAL A 224 -15.07 -0.34 -6.91
C VAL A 224 -16.36 -1.10 -7.18
N TYR A 225 -17.16 -1.41 -6.16
CA TYR A 225 -18.37 -2.24 -6.28
C TYR A 225 -19.37 -1.75 -7.34
N PRO A 226 -19.78 -0.46 -7.37
CA PRO A 226 -20.71 0.05 -8.38
C PRO A 226 -20.15 -0.04 -9.81
N GLU A 227 -18.83 -0.01 -9.99
CA GLU A 227 -18.18 -0.16 -11.29
C GLU A 227 -18.02 -1.63 -11.74
N MET A 228 -18.38 -2.59 -10.88
CA MET A 228 -18.23 -4.01 -11.21
C MET A 228 -19.31 -4.46 -12.20
N PRO A 229 -18.95 -5.27 -13.20
CA PRO A 229 -19.91 -5.94 -14.07
C PRO A 229 -20.95 -6.71 -13.25
N GLU A 230 -22.22 -6.67 -13.67
CA GLU A 230 -23.33 -7.35 -12.98
C GLU A 230 -23.06 -8.83 -12.67
N ARG A 231 -22.41 -9.54 -13.58
CA ARG A 231 -22.00 -10.94 -13.37
C ARG A 231 -21.13 -11.12 -12.12
N LEU A 232 -20.27 -10.15 -11.81
CA LEU A 232 -19.38 -10.16 -10.65
C LEU A 232 -20.06 -9.63 -9.38
N ARG A 233 -21.18 -8.91 -9.48
CA ARG A 233 -21.98 -8.47 -8.33
C ARG A 233 -22.86 -9.58 -7.73
N LYS A 234 -23.08 -10.68 -8.46
CA LYS A 234 -23.74 -11.89 -7.92
C LYS A 234 -22.92 -12.54 -6.79
N PRO A 235 -23.53 -13.28 -5.84
CA PRO A 235 -22.82 -13.88 -4.70
C PRO A 235 -21.56 -14.67 -5.06
N ARG A 236 -21.64 -15.54 -6.08
CA ARG A 236 -20.47 -16.31 -6.56
C ARG A 236 -19.36 -15.41 -7.11
N GLY A 237 -19.73 -14.40 -7.88
CA GLY A 237 -18.78 -13.45 -8.47
C GLY A 237 -18.07 -12.61 -7.42
N ARG A 238 -18.81 -12.07 -6.45
CA ARG A 238 -18.24 -11.29 -5.33
C ARG A 238 -17.28 -12.12 -4.52
N ASN A 239 -17.64 -13.38 -4.24
CA ASN A 239 -16.77 -14.26 -3.47
C ASN A 239 -15.46 -14.58 -4.21
N LEU A 240 -15.55 -14.85 -5.51
CA LEU A 240 -14.36 -15.07 -6.34
C LEU A 240 -13.45 -13.83 -6.35
N VAL A 241 -14.03 -12.63 -6.46
CA VAL A 241 -13.28 -11.37 -6.48
C VAL A 241 -12.60 -11.12 -5.13
N SER A 242 -13.30 -11.30 -4.01
CA SER A 242 -12.73 -11.08 -2.67
C SER A 242 -11.60 -12.07 -2.36
N ILE A 243 -11.84 -13.36 -2.57
CA ILE A 243 -10.82 -14.41 -2.31
C ILE A 243 -9.64 -14.22 -3.27
N GLY A 244 -9.91 -14.08 -4.57
CA GLY A 244 -8.87 -13.93 -5.58
C GLY A 244 -8.00 -12.70 -5.36
N ALA A 245 -8.58 -11.58 -4.91
CA ALA A 245 -7.80 -10.38 -4.60
C ALA A 245 -6.86 -10.60 -3.41
N VAL A 246 -7.36 -11.13 -2.29
CA VAL A 246 -6.54 -11.37 -1.09
C VAL A 246 -5.48 -12.42 -1.35
N VAL A 247 -5.83 -13.54 -1.99
CA VAL A 247 -4.87 -14.61 -2.31
C VAL A 247 -3.75 -14.06 -3.20
N LEU A 248 -4.08 -13.29 -4.24
CA LEU A 248 -3.06 -12.71 -5.11
C LEU A 248 -2.12 -11.77 -4.36
N VAL A 249 -2.64 -10.91 -3.47
CA VAL A 249 -1.80 -10.03 -2.64
C VAL A 249 -0.90 -10.86 -1.70
N MET A 250 -1.45 -11.89 -1.07
CA MET A 250 -0.69 -12.75 -0.15
C MET A 250 0.44 -13.53 -0.84
N VAL A 251 0.18 -14.03 -2.05
CA VAL A 251 1.19 -14.70 -2.90
C VAL A 251 2.30 -13.76 -3.32
N LEU A 252 2.06 -12.45 -3.39
CA LEU A 252 3.12 -11.47 -3.67
C LEU A 252 3.85 -11.07 -2.38
N TYR A 253 3.11 -10.84 -1.30
CA TYR A 253 3.66 -10.21 -0.09
C TYR A 253 4.42 -11.17 0.82
N ILE A 254 3.95 -12.40 1.00
CA ILE A 254 4.68 -13.38 1.84
C ILE A 254 6.05 -13.69 1.26
N PRO A 255 6.20 -14.03 -0.04
CA PRO A 255 7.52 -14.29 -0.60
C PRO A 255 8.44 -13.06 -0.55
N THR A 256 7.90 -11.86 -0.76
CA THR A 256 8.65 -10.60 -0.58
C THR A 256 9.21 -10.50 0.84
N GLY A 257 8.38 -10.71 1.86
CA GLY A 257 8.80 -10.66 3.27
C GLY A 257 9.83 -11.72 3.63
N LEU A 258 9.63 -12.96 3.16
CA LEU A 258 10.56 -14.07 3.41
C LEU A 258 11.91 -13.87 2.73
N SER A 259 11.91 -13.61 1.42
CA SER A 259 13.13 -13.44 0.62
C SER A 259 13.91 -12.19 1.01
N GLY A 260 13.25 -11.04 1.18
CA GLY A 260 13.91 -9.80 1.58
C GLY A 260 14.56 -9.90 2.96
N TYR A 261 13.89 -10.50 3.94
CA TYR A 261 14.49 -10.70 5.27
C TYR A 261 15.59 -11.78 5.24
N ALA A 262 15.41 -12.87 4.49
CA ALA A 262 16.46 -13.88 4.32
C ALA A 262 17.72 -13.26 3.69
N ARG A 263 17.55 -12.32 2.76
CA ARG A 263 18.65 -11.68 2.06
C ARG A 263 19.45 -10.72 2.93
N PHE A 264 18.79 -9.90 3.73
CA PHE A 264 19.43 -8.78 4.45
C PHE A 264 19.50 -8.95 5.97
N GLY A 265 18.85 -9.96 6.55
CA GLY A 265 18.90 -10.23 7.99
C GLY A 265 18.49 -9.01 8.82
N LEU A 266 19.25 -8.68 9.86
CA LEU A 266 18.95 -7.56 10.75
C LEU A 266 19.23 -6.17 10.16
N ALA A 267 19.85 -6.09 8.99
CA ALA A 267 20.09 -4.83 8.28
C ALA A 267 18.93 -4.46 7.33
N THR A 268 17.87 -5.27 7.28
CA THR A 268 16.68 -5.00 6.48
C THR A 268 16.13 -3.61 6.82
N GLN A 269 16.02 -2.72 5.83
CA GLN A 269 15.46 -1.39 6.02
C GLN A 269 13.94 -1.39 5.84
N ALA A 270 13.27 -0.34 6.32
CA ALA A 270 11.82 -0.16 6.18
C ALA A 270 11.37 -0.05 4.70
N ASP A 271 12.28 0.40 3.82
CA ASP A 271 12.18 0.26 2.38
C ASP A 271 13.33 -0.63 1.91
N ILE A 272 12.99 -1.86 1.48
CA ILE A 272 13.98 -2.85 1.06
C ILE A 272 14.83 -2.42 -0.13
N LEU A 273 14.34 -1.53 -1.00
CA LEU A 273 15.10 -1.08 -2.18
C LEU A 273 16.27 -0.15 -1.81
N LYS A 274 16.31 0.34 -0.57
CA LYS A 274 17.46 1.07 0.00
C LYS A 274 18.62 0.16 0.40
N ASN A 275 18.37 -1.13 0.61
CA ASN A 275 19.44 -2.09 0.89
C ASN A 275 20.29 -2.38 -0.35
N PHE A 276 19.74 -2.21 -1.55
CA PHE A 276 20.43 -2.45 -2.82
C PHE A 276 21.30 -1.27 -3.23
N ASN A 277 22.45 -1.56 -3.86
CA ASN A 277 23.30 -0.52 -4.42
C ASN A 277 22.59 0.20 -5.57
N ILE A 278 23.02 1.42 -5.86
CA ILE A 278 22.59 2.16 -7.04
C ILE A 278 23.15 1.49 -8.30
N LYS A 279 24.34 0.88 -8.29
CA LYS A 279 24.94 0.23 -9.49
C LYS A 279 24.19 -1.02 -9.96
N ASP A 280 23.31 -1.58 -9.13
CA ASP A 280 22.51 -2.76 -9.47
C ASP A 280 21.39 -2.41 -10.46
N GLY A 281 21.52 -2.91 -11.69
CA GLY A 281 20.57 -2.67 -12.77
C GLY A 281 19.21 -3.31 -12.52
N MET A 282 19.13 -4.47 -11.87
CA MET A 282 17.85 -5.12 -11.55
C MET A 282 17.12 -4.33 -10.47
N ALA A 283 17.86 -3.82 -9.47
CA ALA A 283 17.32 -2.93 -8.45
C ALA A 283 16.80 -1.61 -9.03
N ASP A 284 17.49 -1.03 -10.01
CA ASP A 284 17.02 0.20 -10.69
C ASP A 284 15.73 -0.01 -11.50
N VAL A 285 15.62 -1.14 -12.21
CA VAL A 285 14.36 -1.50 -12.89
C VAL A 285 13.24 -1.69 -11.87
N SER A 286 13.54 -2.31 -10.73
CA SER A 286 12.59 -2.47 -9.62
C SER A 286 12.15 -1.13 -9.02
N ARG A 287 13.09 -0.19 -8.80
CA ARG A 287 12.81 1.19 -8.37
C ARG A 287 11.87 1.91 -9.33
N ALA A 288 12.11 1.81 -10.63
CA ALA A 288 11.23 2.39 -11.65
C ALA A 288 9.83 1.75 -11.65
N CYS A 289 9.75 0.42 -11.58
CA CYS A 289 8.51 -0.34 -11.47
C CYS A 289 7.68 0.08 -10.24
N VAL A 290 8.31 0.17 -9.08
CA VAL A 290 7.63 0.60 -7.84
C VAL A 290 7.25 2.08 -7.91
N ALA A 291 8.07 2.95 -8.49
CA ALA A 291 7.72 4.36 -8.67
C ALA A 291 6.45 4.52 -9.52
N ILE A 292 6.36 3.80 -10.65
CA ILE A 292 5.15 3.76 -11.49
C ILE A 292 3.96 3.25 -10.68
N THR A 293 4.13 2.17 -9.92
CA THR A 293 3.09 1.62 -9.05
C THR A 293 2.61 2.64 -8.02
N ALA A 294 3.53 3.30 -7.32
CA ALA A 294 3.21 4.34 -6.33
C ALA A 294 2.43 5.50 -6.95
N LEU A 295 2.84 5.99 -8.13
CA LEU A 295 2.09 7.02 -8.87
C LEU A 295 0.68 6.57 -9.25
N CYS A 296 0.51 5.30 -9.61
CA CYS A 296 -0.80 4.73 -9.97
C CYS A 296 -1.70 4.50 -8.75
N CYS A 297 -1.13 4.25 -7.57
CA CYS A 297 -1.87 3.98 -6.34
C CYS A 297 -2.17 5.25 -5.53
N PHE A 298 -1.41 6.33 -5.74
CA PHE A 298 -1.64 7.61 -5.07
C PHE A 298 -3.09 8.15 -5.24
N PRO A 299 -3.66 8.19 -6.46
CA PRO A 299 -5.05 8.63 -6.64
C PRO A 299 -6.07 7.73 -5.94
N MET A 300 -5.81 6.42 -5.88
CA MET A 300 -6.71 5.45 -5.22
C MET A 300 -6.86 5.71 -3.73
N GLN A 301 -5.84 6.26 -3.07
CA GLN A 301 -5.93 6.67 -1.67
C GLN A 301 -6.53 8.07 -1.51
N HIS A 302 -6.26 8.97 -2.46
CA HIS A 302 -6.80 10.33 -2.43
C HIS A 302 -8.32 10.38 -2.70
N PHE A 303 -8.87 9.51 -3.57
CA PHE A 303 -10.30 9.54 -3.92
C PHE A 303 -11.25 9.33 -2.73
N PRO A 304 -11.03 8.34 -1.82
CA PRO A 304 -11.77 8.22 -0.57
C PRO A 304 -11.79 9.49 0.27
N ALA A 305 -10.64 10.15 0.46
CA ALA A 305 -10.57 11.40 1.21
C ALA A 305 -11.36 12.51 0.54
N ARG A 306 -11.21 12.67 -0.79
CA ARG A 306 -11.94 13.68 -1.55
C ARG A 306 -13.45 13.48 -1.44
N ALA A 307 -13.93 12.24 -1.54
CA ALA A 307 -15.34 11.91 -1.40
C ALA A 307 -15.86 12.24 0.01
N ALA A 308 -15.13 11.83 1.05
CA ALA A 308 -15.47 12.11 2.45
C ALA A 308 -15.53 13.62 2.73
N MET A 309 -14.53 14.39 2.28
CA MET A 309 -14.49 15.85 2.46
C MET A 309 -15.59 16.57 1.69
N TYR A 310 -15.83 16.20 0.44
CA TYR A 310 -16.88 16.81 -0.38
C TYR A 310 -18.26 16.53 0.21
N GLY A 311 -18.51 15.29 0.65
CA GLY A 311 -19.72 14.93 1.37
C GLY A 311 -19.92 15.80 2.61
N ALA A 312 -18.88 15.95 3.43
CA ALA A 312 -18.95 16.75 4.67
C ALA A 312 -19.24 18.24 4.39
N LEU A 313 -18.59 18.81 3.37
CA LEU A 313 -18.79 20.20 2.99
C LEU A 313 -20.20 20.46 2.45
N MET A 314 -20.69 19.60 1.55
CA MET A 314 -22.03 19.75 0.97
C MET A 314 -23.13 19.58 2.02
N ARG A 315 -22.95 18.69 2.99
CA ARG A 315 -23.87 18.55 4.13
C ARG A 315 -23.94 19.81 4.99
N ARG A 316 -22.78 20.41 5.31
CA ARG A 316 -22.74 21.69 6.05
C ARG A 316 -23.50 22.80 5.31
N ARG A 317 -23.35 22.87 3.98
CA ARG A 317 -24.10 23.82 3.15
C ARG A 317 -25.61 23.54 3.18
N ALA A 318 -26.01 22.28 3.04
CA ALA A 318 -27.42 21.90 3.10
C ALA A 318 -28.06 22.21 4.47
N SER A 319 -27.36 21.96 5.58
CA SER A 319 -27.87 22.32 6.91
C SER A 319 -27.97 23.83 7.12
N GLN A 320 -27.03 24.61 6.57
CA GLN A 320 -27.09 26.08 6.64
C GLN A 320 -28.24 26.64 5.80
N LEU A 321 -28.45 26.12 4.60
CA LEU A 321 -29.56 26.52 3.73
C LEU A 321 -30.92 26.14 4.34
N GLY A 322 -31.05 24.93 4.90
CA GLY A 322 -32.25 24.50 5.60
C GLY A 322 -32.55 25.36 6.84
N ALA A 323 -31.53 25.71 7.63
CA ALA A 323 -31.68 26.60 8.77
C ALA A 323 -32.13 28.02 8.37
N SER A 324 -31.61 28.54 7.25
CA SER A 324 -31.99 29.87 6.73
C SER A 324 -33.41 29.96 6.17
N MET A 325 -33.99 28.83 5.74
CA MET A 325 -35.39 28.76 5.28
C MET A 325 -36.39 28.59 6.43
N THR A 326 -35.92 28.23 7.63
CA THR A 326 -36.76 28.04 8.84
C THR A 326 -36.72 29.22 9.81
N THR A 327 -35.91 30.23 9.55
CA THR A 327 -35.95 31.51 10.28
C THR A 327 -36.96 32.45 9.60
N PRO A 328 -38.07 32.81 10.28
CA PRO A 328 -39.13 33.66 9.72
C PRO A 328 -38.68 35.10 9.44
#